data_AF-A0A3T0N5U2-F1
#
_entry.id   AF-A0A3T0N5U2-F1
#
_cell.length_a   1.000
_cell.length_b   1.000
_cell.length_c   1.000
_cell.angle_alpha   90.00
_cell.angle_beta   90.00
_cell.angle_gamma   90.00
#
_symmetry.space_group_name_H-M   'P 1'
#
loop_
_entity.id
_entity.type
_entity.pdbx_description
1 polymer ?
#
loop_
_entity_poly.entity_id
_entity_poly.type
_entity_poly.pdbx_seq_one_letter_code
_entity_poly.pdbx_strand_id
1 'polypeptide(L)'
;MTTYFLSVSSGSGGSDGLQHFAHAFGGLRLFHGSLLINGDKVKQGGGALLRKGDTFEVAGTAKTHWVRFDLSHDAPVEQAQGYGQVSLPVPSGSSDVLLRMDEVKFPPSAVAFRHIHPGDGLRFLTVGELSVVGDEHLHVATPGRAWFETANFPVRAEASADHAMTSFLRFMVLPPSYLGKPSFNILDKDEVRLPQQQITRRHFDQIVHLEAG
;
A
#
# COMPACT_ATOMS: atom_id res chain seq x y z
N MET A 1 20.02 14.64 -4.68
CA MET A 1 18.62 14.49 -4.25
C MET A 1 18.53 13.17 -3.53
N THR A 2 17.91 13.12 -2.36
CA THR A 2 17.68 11.87 -1.63
C THR A 2 16.65 11.05 -2.40
N THR A 3 17.02 9.81 -2.75
CA THR A 3 16.14 8.88 -3.46
C THR A 3 15.42 8.01 -2.45
N TYR A 4 14.16 7.69 -2.71
CA TYR A 4 13.41 6.71 -1.93
C TYR A 4 12.78 5.66 -2.82
N PHE A 5 12.58 4.46 -2.27
CA PHE A 5 11.93 3.33 -2.91
C PHE A 5 10.83 2.80 -2.01
N LEU A 6 9.69 2.46 -2.61
CA LEU A 6 8.71 1.58 -1.98
C LEU A 6 8.99 0.15 -2.37
N SER A 7 8.88 -0.77 -1.42
CA SER A 7 8.88 -2.21 -1.67
C SER A 7 7.75 -2.88 -0.90
N VAL A 8 7.42 -4.12 -1.27
CA VAL A 8 6.44 -4.94 -0.54
C VAL A 8 6.92 -6.36 -0.39
N SER A 9 6.67 -6.92 0.78
CA SER A 9 6.87 -8.33 1.12
C SER A 9 5.64 -8.87 1.84
N SER A 10 5.49 -10.19 1.81
CA SER A 10 4.47 -10.90 2.57
C SER A 10 5.09 -12.13 3.21
N GLY A 11 4.58 -12.49 4.37
CA GLY A 11 5.06 -13.62 5.14
C GLY A 11 3.90 -14.46 5.63
N SER A 12 4.12 -15.77 5.63
CA SER A 12 3.24 -16.71 6.30
C SER A 12 4.07 -17.69 7.13
N GLY A 13 3.95 -17.66 8.45
CA GLY A 13 4.86 -18.43 9.32
C GLY A 13 4.47 -18.43 10.80
N GLY A 14 5.21 -19.20 11.60
CA GLY A 14 5.16 -19.16 13.07
C GLY A 14 6.24 -18.21 13.62
N SER A 15 6.48 -18.26 14.93
CA SER A 15 7.51 -17.45 15.61
C SER A 15 8.84 -17.38 14.85
N ASP A 16 9.27 -16.17 14.51
CA ASP A 16 10.49 -15.86 13.76
C ASP A 16 11.51 -15.06 14.56
N GLY A 17 11.25 -14.84 15.86
CA GLY A 17 12.09 -14.08 16.77
C GLY A 17 11.93 -12.56 16.60
N LEU A 18 12.55 -11.81 17.51
CA LEU A 18 12.50 -10.35 17.49
C LEU A 18 13.31 -9.80 16.31
N GLN A 19 12.64 -9.04 15.45
CA GLN A 19 13.26 -8.35 14.32
C GLN A 19 13.25 -6.84 14.53
N HIS A 20 14.27 -6.15 14.03
CA HIS A 20 14.34 -4.69 14.03
C HIS A 20 14.00 -4.15 12.65
N PHE A 21 13.10 -3.18 12.60
CA PHE A 21 12.73 -2.50 11.37
C PHE A 21 13.81 -1.49 10.98
N ALA A 22 14.52 -1.76 9.87
CA ALA A 22 15.68 -0.98 9.45
C ALA A 22 15.35 0.15 8.45
N HIS A 23 14.19 0.10 7.80
CA HIS A 23 13.78 1.09 6.79
C HIS A 23 13.25 2.37 7.44
N ALA A 24 13.17 3.47 6.68
CA ALA A 24 12.76 4.77 7.22
C ALA A 24 11.35 4.69 7.81
N PHE A 25 10.41 4.18 7.01
CA PHE A 25 9.04 3.91 7.42
C PHE A 25 8.51 2.66 6.72
N GLY A 26 7.44 2.09 7.25
CA GLY A 26 6.75 0.98 6.60
C GLY A 26 5.27 0.90 6.98
N GLY A 27 4.51 0.13 6.22
CA GLY A 27 3.11 -0.16 6.51
C GLY A 27 2.90 -1.66 6.65
N LEU A 28 2.51 -2.14 7.82
CA LEU A 28 2.26 -3.56 8.06
C LEU A 28 0.76 -3.83 8.20
N ARG A 29 0.26 -4.84 7.50
CA ARG A 29 -1.10 -5.34 7.56
C ARG A 29 -1.11 -6.78 8.06
N LEU A 30 -1.81 -7.05 9.16
CA LEU A 30 -1.96 -8.40 9.74
C LEU A 30 -3.32 -9.01 9.37
N PHE A 31 -3.34 -10.10 8.61
CA PHE A 31 -4.58 -10.79 8.22
C PHE A 31 -5.08 -11.76 9.29
N HIS A 32 -4.21 -12.64 9.75
CA HIS A 32 -4.51 -13.62 10.78
C HIS A 32 -3.24 -13.95 11.58
N GLY A 33 -3.42 -14.55 12.76
CA GLY A 33 -2.33 -14.87 13.68
C GLY A 33 -2.09 -13.75 14.68
N SER A 34 -0.86 -13.69 15.22
CA SER A 34 -0.49 -12.72 16.24
C SER A 34 0.86 -12.12 15.90
N LEU A 35 0.92 -10.80 15.91
CA LEU A 35 2.13 -10.04 15.64
C LEU A 35 2.22 -8.91 16.68
N LEU A 36 3.41 -8.72 17.23
CA LEU A 36 3.70 -7.62 18.15
C LEU A 36 4.54 -6.57 17.42
N ILE A 37 4.28 -5.30 17.68
CA ILE A 37 5.14 -4.18 17.30
C ILE A 37 5.52 -3.46 18.59
N ASN A 38 6.82 -3.34 18.89
CA ASN A 38 7.31 -2.78 20.16
C ASN A 38 6.68 -3.44 21.41
N GLY A 39 6.37 -4.73 21.32
CA GLY A 39 5.67 -5.49 22.37
C GLY A 39 4.14 -5.34 22.36
N ASP A 40 3.59 -4.37 21.63
CA ASP A 40 2.15 -4.15 21.53
C ASP A 40 1.51 -5.03 20.46
N LYS A 41 0.40 -5.67 20.81
CA LYS A 41 -0.30 -6.58 19.90
C LYS A 41 -1.00 -5.81 18.77
N VAL A 42 -0.68 -6.17 17.53
CA VAL A 42 -1.40 -5.68 16.35
C VAL A 42 -2.79 -6.32 16.32
N LYS A 43 -3.82 -5.49 16.21
CA LYS A 43 -5.21 -5.97 16.08
C LYS A 43 -5.34 -6.85 14.83
N GLN A 44 -5.98 -8.00 14.97
CA GLN A 44 -6.27 -8.88 13.84
C GLN A 44 -7.10 -8.16 12.77
N GLY A 45 -6.70 -8.29 11.51
CA GLY A 45 -7.28 -7.52 10.40
C GLY A 45 -6.89 -6.04 10.41
N GLY A 46 -6.02 -5.59 11.32
CA GLY A 46 -5.55 -4.22 11.46
C GLY A 46 -4.25 -3.98 10.69
N GLY A 47 -3.89 -2.70 10.57
CA GLY A 47 -2.62 -2.29 10.00
C GLY A 47 -1.96 -1.23 10.87
N ALA A 48 -0.63 -1.12 10.79
CA ALA A 48 0.18 -0.25 11.61
C ALA A 48 1.28 0.40 10.77
N LEU A 49 1.65 1.63 11.15
CA LEU A 49 2.84 2.30 10.62
C LEU A 49 4.05 1.82 11.41
N LEU A 50 5.10 1.41 10.69
CA LEU A 50 6.42 1.08 11.22
C LEU A 50 7.36 2.28 11.02
N ARG A 51 8.27 2.46 11.95
CA ARG A 51 9.34 3.47 11.94
C ARG A 51 10.67 2.78 12.15
N LYS A 52 11.73 3.37 11.61
CA LYS A 52 13.10 2.90 11.85
C LYS A 52 13.34 2.69 13.35
N GLY A 53 13.81 1.50 13.71
CA GLY A 53 14.07 1.09 15.09
C GLY A 53 12.92 0.39 15.79
N ASP A 54 11.69 0.43 15.26
CA ASP A 54 10.59 -0.38 15.78
C ASP A 54 10.98 -1.86 15.75
N THR A 55 10.56 -2.61 16.77
CA THR A 55 10.68 -4.06 16.78
C THR A 55 9.39 -4.70 16.32
N PHE A 56 9.49 -5.84 15.64
CA PHE A 56 8.33 -6.64 15.28
C PHE A 56 8.65 -8.13 15.46
N GLU A 57 7.64 -8.89 15.88
CA GLU A 57 7.78 -10.31 16.18
C GLU A 57 6.47 -11.03 15.86
N VAL A 58 6.53 -12.14 15.12
CA VAL A 58 5.41 -13.07 15.03
C VAL A 58 5.28 -13.80 16.37
N ALA A 59 4.20 -13.54 17.10
CA ALA A 59 3.99 -14.15 18.40
C ALA A 59 3.16 -15.43 18.29
N GLY A 60 3.55 -16.45 19.07
CA GLY A 60 2.79 -17.69 19.22
C GLY A 60 3.02 -18.73 18.11
N THR A 61 2.19 -19.78 18.15
CA THR A 61 2.36 -20.99 17.31
C THR A 61 1.40 -21.05 16.13
N ALA A 62 0.35 -20.23 16.13
CA ALA A 62 -0.57 -20.15 15.00
C ALA A 62 0.14 -19.55 13.79
N LYS A 63 -0.15 -20.09 12.60
CA LYS A 63 0.32 -19.49 11.35
C LYS A 63 -0.17 -18.04 11.31
N THR A 64 0.76 -17.12 11.06
CA THR A 64 0.50 -15.68 10.97
C THR A 64 0.71 -15.25 9.53
N HIS A 65 -0.22 -14.47 8.98
CA HIS A 65 -0.14 -13.96 7.62
C HIS A 65 -0.19 -12.44 7.62
N TRP A 66 0.82 -11.83 7.01
CA TRP A 66 1.00 -10.39 6.97
C TRP A 66 1.52 -9.93 5.61
N VAL A 67 1.28 -8.66 5.31
CA VAL A 67 1.90 -7.92 4.21
C VAL A 67 2.58 -6.70 4.81
N ARG A 68 3.80 -6.40 4.38
CA ARG A 68 4.58 -5.25 4.83
C ARG A 68 5.09 -4.48 3.62
N PHE A 69 4.85 -3.17 3.61
CA PHE A 69 5.46 -2.23 2.70
C PHE A 69 6.60 -1.51 3.41
N ASP A 70 7.68 -1.25 2.69
CA ASP A 70 8.87 -0.58 3.21
C ASP A 70 9.19 0.65 2.35
N LEU A 71 9.52 1.78 3.00
CA LEU A 71 10.06 2.99 2.39
C LEU A 71 11.54 3.10 2.77
N SER A 72 12.43 2.90 1.80
CA SER A 72 13.89 2.85 1.98
C SER A 72 14.62 3.85 1.09
N HIS A 73 15.85 4.20 1.46
CA HIS A 73 16.75 5.02 0.63
C HIS A 73 17.37 4.21 -0.51
N ASP A 74 17.66 2.94 -0.24
CA ASP A 74 18.25 2.04 -1.22
C ASP A 74 17.16 1.24 -1.95
N ALA A 75 17.42 0.93 -3.22
CA ALA A 75 16.59 -0.01 -3.96
C ALA A 75 16.63 -1.37 -3.25
N PRO A 76 15.48 -2.05 -3.09
CA PRO A 76 15.44 -3.35 -2.42
C PRO A 76 16.21 -4.38 -3.25
N VAL A 77 17.20 -5.02 -2.65
CA VAL A 77 18.13 -5.86 -3.40
C VAL A 77 17.69 -7.32 -3.45
N GLU A 78 16.89 -7.82 -2.50
CA GLU A 78 16.39 -9.22 -2.47
C GLU A 78 15.02 -9.32 -1.76
N GLN A 79 14.23 -10.36 -2.08
CA GLN A 79 12.98 -10.77 -1.41
C GLN A 79 11.71 -9.90 -1.59
N ALA A 80 11.82 -8.71 -2.20
CA ALA A 80 10.63 -7.90 -2.50
C ALA A 80 9.77 -8.53 -3.61
N GLN A 81 8.46 -8.58 -3.41
CA GLN A 81 7.49 -9.03 -4.42
C GLN A 81 7.17 -7.95 -5.46
N GLY A 82 7.57 -6.72 -5.19
CA GLY A 82 7.63 -5.62 -6.13
C GLY A 82 8.18 -4.38 -5.45
N TYR A 83 8.61 -3.43 -6.26
CA TYR A 83 9.14 -2.16 -5.79
C TYR A 83 8.96 -1.06 -6.84
N GLY A 84 9.17 0.18 -6.44
CA GLY A 84 9.25 1.32 -7.34
C GLY A 84 9.91 2.53 -6.67
N GLN A 85 10.61 3.33 -7.49
CA GLN A 85 11.21 4.57 -7.03
C GLN A 85 10.14 5.64 -6.79
N VAL A 86 10.23 6.34 -5.68
CA VAL A 86 9.28 7.38 -5.27
C VAL A 86 9.78 8.76 -5.66
N SER A 87 8.91 9.51 -6.31
CA SER A 87 9.01 10.96 -6.44
C SER A 87 8.28 11.63 -5.28
N LEU A 88 9.02 12.39 -4.46
CA LEU A 88 8.40 13.05 -3.32
C LEU A 88 7.39 14.12 -3.78
N PRO A 89 6.14 14.10 -3.28
CA PRO A 89 5.08 15.00 -3.73
C PRO A 89 5.13 16.36 -3.01
N VAL A 90 6.32 16.89 -2.80
CA VAL A 90 6.58 18.13 -2.05
C VAL A 90 7.64 19.00 -2.73
N PRO A 91 7.63 20.33 -2.49
CA PRO A 91 8.65 21.21 -3.03
C PRO A 91 10.06 20.81 -2.60
N SER A 92 11.05 21.13 -3.42
CA SER A 92 12.46 20.91 -3.08
C SER A 92 12.81 21.57 -1.73
N GLY A 93 13.42 20.80 -0.83
CA GLY A 93 13.76 21.24 0.52
C GLY A 93 12.70 20.95 1.59
N SER A 94 11.51 20.45 1.20
CA SER A 94 10.56 19.85 2.12
C SER A 94 10.69 18.33 2.10
N SER A 95 10.49 17.70 3.26
CA SER A 95 10.49 16.25 3.42
C SER A 95 9.31 15.74 4.25
N ASP A 96 8.34 16.61 4.54
CA ASP A 96 7.12 16.22 5.22
C ASP A 96 6.14 15.63 4.21
N VAL A 97 5.87 14.33 4.32
CA VAL A 97 4.96 13.62 3.42
C VAL A 97 3.86 12.94 4.21
N LEU A 98 2.75 12.65 3.55
CA LEU A 98 1.69 11.82 4.10
C LEU A 98 1.90 10.36 3.71
N LEU A 99 2.10 9.49 4.68
CA LEU A 99 2.08 8.05 4.49
C LEU A 99 0.69 7.51 4.76
N ARG A 100 0.11 6.84 3.75
CA ARG A 100 -1.22 6.25 3.84
C ARG A 100 -1.21 4.80 3.41
N MET A 101 -1.82 3.95 4.24
CA MET A 101 -2.13 2.57 3.85
C MET A 101 -3.63 2.36 3.83
N ASP A 102 -4.14 1.89 2.69
CA ASP A 102 -5.53 1.52 2.50
C ASP A 102 -5.65 0.05 2.04
N GLU A 103 -6.73 -0.61 2.43
CA GLU A 103 -7.24 -1.83 1.80
C GLU A 103 -8.44 -1.46 0.92
N VAL A 104 -8.39 -1.80 -0.36
CA VAL A 104 -9.47 -1.51 -1.32
C VAL A 104 -10.11 -2.82 -1.76
N LYS A 105 -11.44 -2.88 -1.68
CA LYS A 105 -12.24 -4.07 -1.98
C LYS A 105 -13.25 -3.80 -3.09
N PHE A 106 -13.39 -4.76 -3.99
CA PHE A 106 -14.26 -4.71 -5.15
C PHE A 106 -15.20 -5.91 -5.13
N PRO A 107 -16.53 -5.72 -5.21
CA PRO A 107 -17.43 -6.80 -5.57
C PRO A 107 -17.12 -7.32 -6.98
N PRO A 108 -17.67 -8.51 -7.36
CA PRO A 108 -17.46 -9.06 -8.71
C PRO A 108 -17.89 -8.06 -9.78
N SER A 109 -17.11 -7.97 -10.86
CA SER A 109 -17.34 -7.04 -11.99
C SER A 109 -17.30 -5.55 -11.66
N ALA A 110 -16.93 -5.17 -10.43
CA ALA A 110 -16.88 -3.77 -10.04
C ALA A 110 -15.75 -3.02 -10.73
N VAL A 111 -16.02 -1.75 -11.02
CA VAL A 111 -15.09 -0.87 -11.74
C VAL A 111 -14.73 0.31 -10.85
N ALA A 112 -13.43 0.56 -10.70
CA ALA A 112 -12.94 1.87 -10.33
C ALA A 112 -12.75 2.66 -11.62
N PHE A 113 -13.60 3.67 -11.82
CA PHE A 113 -13.59 4.57 -12.96
C PHE A 113 -12.23 5.22 -13.19
N ARG A 114 -12.03 5.79 -14.38
CA ARG A 114 -10.72 6.30 -14.76
C ARG A 114 -10.32 7.47 -13.85
N HIS A 115 -9.20 7.34 -13.15
CA HIS A 115 -8.82 8.26 -12.07
C HIS A 115 -7.31 8.45 -11.99
N ILE A 116 -6.90 9.45 -11.21
CA ILE A 116 -5.53 9.70 -10.83
C ILE A 116 -5.37 9.77 -9.30
N HIS A 117 -4.14 9.60 -8.86
CA HIS A 117 -3.69 9.77 -7.48
C HIS A 117 -2.64 10.89 -7.38
N PRO A 118 -2.66 11.74 -6.34
CA PRO A 118 -1.76 12.90 -6.24
C PRO A 118 -0.35 12.56 -5.75
N GLY A 119 -0.03 11.27 -5.56
CA GLY A 119 1.25 10.80 -5.05
C GLY A 119 1.49 9.34 -5.45
N ASP A 120 2.76 8.96 -5.42
CA ASP A 120 3.23 7.62 -5.78
C ASP A 120 2.76 6.58 -4.78
N GLY A 121 2.72 5.33 -5.22
CA GLY A 121 2.41 4.22 -4.32
C GLY A 121 2.79 2.85 -4.86
N LEU A 122 2.70 1.87 -3.98
CA LEU A 122 2.85 0.47 -4.33
C LEU A 122 1.59 -0.28 -3.91
N ARG A 123 1.11 -1.15 -4.80
CA ARG A 123 -0.12 -1.92 -4.65
C ARG A 123 0.26 -3.38 -4.56
N PHE A 124 -0.54 -4.14 -3.83
CA PHE A 124 -0.34 -5.57 -3.63
C PHE A 124 -1.68 -6.29 -3.60
N LEU A 125 -1.94 -7.13 -4.59
CA LEU A 125 -3.19 -7.88 -4.64
C LEU A 125 -3.16 -9.01 -3.60
N THR A 126 -4.22 -9.12 -2.81
CA THR A 126 -4.32 -10.09 -1.71
C THR A 126 -5.37 -11.16 -1.96
N VAL A 127 -6.43 -10.83 -2.70
CA VAL A 127 -7.54 -11.74 -3.04
C VAL A 127 -8.08 -11.36 -4.42
N GLY A 128 -8.55 -12.36 -5.16
CA GLY A 128 -9.27 -12.19 -6.43
C GLY A 128 -8.34 -11.89 -7.60
N GLU A 129 -8.84 -11.11 -8.55
CA GLU A 129 -8.12 -10.69 -9.76
C GLU A 129 -8.56 -9.27 -10.14
N LEU A 130 -7.60 -8.46 -10.60
CA LEU A 130 -7.84 -7.07 -11.00
C LEU A 130 -7.14 -6.78 -12.33
N SER A 131 -7.92 -6.39 -13.33
CA SER A 131 -7.41 -5.79 -14.57
C SER A 131 -7.12 -4.32 -14.33
N VAL A 132 -5.88 -3.90 -14.55
CA VAL A 132 -5.42 -2.52 -14.38
C VAL A 132 -5.09 -1.97 -15.76
N VAL A 133 -5.84 -0.96 -16.16
CA VAL A 133 -5.81 -0.35 -17.50
C VAL A 133 -5.21 1.05 -17.41
N GLY A 134 -3.98 1.21 -17.87
CA GLY A 134 -3.35 2.50 -18.13
C GLY A 134 -3.52 2.93 -19.59
N ASP A 135 -2.90 4.03 -19.98
CA ASP A 135 -2.95 4.53 -21.36
C ASP A 135 -2.25 3.63 -22.38
N GLU A 136 -1.11 3.07 -21.98
CA GLU A 136 -0.24 2.31 -22.89
C GLU A 136 -0.20 0.81 -22.55
N HIS A 137 -0.72 0.43 -21.38
CA HIS A 137 -0.54 -0.91 -20.83
C HIS A 137 -1.80 -1.40 -20.13
N LEU A 138 -2.14 -2.66 -20.39
CA LEU A 138 -3.06 -3.47 -19.61
C LEU A 138 -2.24 -4.52 -18.88
N HIS A 139 -2.48 -4.68 -17.58
CA HIS A 139 -1.97 -5.85 -16.86
C HIS A 139 -3.02 -6.42 -15.93
N VAL A 140 -2.96 -7.73 -15.74
CA VAL A 140 -3.84 -8.47 -14.82
C VAL A 140 -3.05 -8.80 -13.56
N ALA A 141 -3.48 -8.28 -12.42
CA ALA A 141 -2.91 -8.59 -11.12
C ALA A 141 -3.66 -9.77 -10.49
N THR A 142 -2.90 -10.73 -9.95
CA THR A 142 -3.37 -11.90 -9.19
C THR A 142 -2.76 -11.89 -7.78
N PRO A 143 -3.26 -12.69 -6.82
CA PRO A 143 -2.81 -12.59 -5.43
C PRO A 143 -1.30 -12.81 -5.28
N GLY A 144 -0.64 -11.95 -4.51
CA GLY A 144 0.81 -11.94 -4.38
C GLY A 144 1.54 -11.09 -5.42
N ARG A 145 0.84 -10.55 -6.42
CA ARG A 145 1.40 -9.59 -7.38
C ARG A 145 1.36 -8.17 -6.84
N ALA A 146 2.48 -7.48 -7.03
CA ALA A 146 2.63 -6.07 -6.73
C ALA A 146 2.76 -5.26 -8.02
N TRP A 147 2.30 -4.01 -7.99
CA TRP A 147 2.54 -3.05 -9.07
C TRP A 147 2.66 -1.64 -8.51
N PHE A 148 3.53 -0.85 -9.13
CA PHE A 148 3.74 0.56 -8.81
C PHE A 148 2.87 1.40 -9.75
N GLU A 149 2.29 2.48 -9.24
CA GLU A 149 1.64 3.49 -10.08
C GLU A 149 2.12 4.87 -9.64
N THR A 150 2.57 5.61 -10.63
CA THR A 150 3.11 6.96 -10.50
C THR A 150 2.00 7.97 -10.25
N ALA A 151 2.33 9.01 -9.49
CA ALA A 151 1.46 10.15 -9.26
C ALA A 151 0.96 10.75 -10.58
N ASN A 152 -0.32 11.14 -10.57
CA ASN A 152 -1.04 11.77 -11.67
C ASN A 152 -1.10 10.95 -12.97
N PHE A 153 -0.70 9.66 -12.93
CA PHE A 153 -0.85 8.78 -14.07
C PHE A 153 -2.27 8.18 -14.10
N PRO A 154 -3.04 8.36 -15.17
CA PRO A 154 -4.41 7.83 -15.25
C PRO A 154 -4.46 6.31 -15.22
N VAL A 155 -5.39 5.78 -14.44
CA VAL A 155 -5.65 4.34 -14.36
C VAL A 155 -7.13 4.06 -14.24
N ARG A 156 -7.56 2.93 -14.77
CA ARG A 156 -8.89 2.34 -14.53
C ARG A 156 -8.69 0.91 -14.07
N ALA A 157 -9.50 0.45 -13.10
CA ALA A 157 -9.37 -0.91 -12.58
C ALA A 157 -10.71 -1.65 -12.62
N GLU A 158 -10.68 -2.91 -13.03
CA GLU A 158 -11.85 -3.79 -13.14
C GLU A 158 -11.60 -5.07 -12.36
N ALA A 159 -12.50 -5.39 -11.43
CA ALA A 159 -12.49 -6.68 -10.76
C ALA A 159 -13.09 -7.75 -11.68
N SER A 160 -12.46 -8.92 -11.72
CA SER A 160 -13.00 -10.07 -12.45
C SER A 160 -14.37 -10.50 -11.92
N ALA A 161 -15.23 -10.99 -12.82
CA ALA A 161 -16.52 -11.57 -12.48
C ALA A 161 -16.40 -12.95 -11.82
N ASP A 162 -15.26 -13.63 -12.01
CA ASP A 162 -15.06 -15.03 -11.59
C ASP A 162 -14.68 -15.15 -10.10
N HIS A 163 -14.44 -14.03 -9.43
CA HIS A 163 -14.09 -13.99 -8.01
C HIS A 163 -15.18 -13.29 -7.21
N ALA A 164 -15.57 -13.90 -6.09
CA ALA A 164 -16.58 -13.33 -5.17
C ALA A 164 -16.17 -11.95 -4.60
N MET A 165 -14.88 -11.64 -4.60
CA MET A 165 -14.30 -10.38 -4.13
C MET A 165 -12.88 -10.24 -4.69
N THR A 166 -12.51 -9.02 -5.04
CA THR A 166 -11.11 -8.64 -5.28
C THR A 166 -10.66 -7.66 -4.20
N SER A 167 -9.46 -7.85 -3.63
CA SER A 167 -8.92 -7.00 -2.58
C SER A 167 -7.43 -6.75 -2.77
N PHE A 168 -7.00 -5.50 -2.67
CA PHE A 168 -5.59 -5.14 -2.65
C PHE A 168 -5.28 -4.17 -1.52
N LEU A 169 -4.02 -4.18 -1.09
CA LEU A 169 -3.45 -3.15 -0.23
C LEU A 169 -2.72 -2.15 -1.10
N ARG A 170 -2.78 -0.88 -0.72
CA ARG A 170 -1.91 0.16 -1.27
C ARG A 170 -1.23 0.90 -0.15
N PHE A 171 0.04 1.22 -0.36
CA PHE A 171 0.81 2.12 0.47
C PHE A 171 1.32 3.27 -0.38
N MET A 172 1.00 4.50 0.03
CA MET A 172 1.19 5.69 -0.79
C MET A 172 1.99 6.75 -0.04
N VAL A 173 2.79 7.48 -0.80
CA VAL A 173 3.46 8.72 -0.38
C VAL A 173 2.71 9.88 -1.03
N LEU A 174 1.94 10.61 -0.22
CA LEU A 174 1.01 11.65 -0.67
C LEU A 174 1.46 13.04 -0.20
N PRO A 175 0.98 14.12 -0.84
CA PRO A 175 1.13 15.46 -0.27
C PRO A 175 0.43 15.56 1.10
N PRO A 176 1.00 16.25 2.10
CA PRO A 176 0.38 16.46 3.41
C PRO A 176 -1.05 17.06 3.35
N SER A 177 -1.35 17.84 2.31
CA SER A 177 -2.66 18.46 2.10
C SER A 177 -3.81 17.47 1.90
N TYR A 178 -3.50 16.19 1.65
CA TYR A 178 -4.46 15.09 1.52
C TYR A 178 -4.79 14.38 2.84
N LEU A 179 -4.22 14.79 3.97
CA LEU A 179 -4.52 14.18 5.27
C LEU A 179 -6.04 14.19 5.53
N GLY A 180 -6.61 13.03 5.84
CA GLY A 180 -8.05 12.86 6.04
C GLY A 180 -8.90 12.88 4.76
N LYS A 181 -8.38 13.35 3.63
CA LYS A 181 -9.14 13.52 2.36
C LYS A 181 -9.04 12.30 1.44
N PRO A 182 -10.00 12.11 0.51
CA PRO A 182 -9.84 11.16 -0.59
C PRO A 182 -8.61 11.52 -1.44
N SER A 183 -7.84 10.51 -1.85
CA SER A 183 -6.73 10.67 -2.80
C SER A 183 -7.07 10.16 -4.20
N PHE A 184 -8.35 9.88 -4.47
CA PHE A 184 -8.86 9.28 -5.70
C PHE A 184 -9.63 10.34 -6.48
N ASN A 185 -9.10 10.76 -7.64
CA ASN A 185 -9.69 11.84 -8.45
C ASN A 185 -10.14 11.27 -9.81
N ILE A 186 -11.44 11.10 -10.00
CA ILE A 186 -12.02 10.65 -11.28
C ILE A 186 -11.83 11.76 -12.32
N LEU A 187 -11.42 11.38 -13.53
CA LEU A 187 -11.13 12.31 -14.62
C LEU A 187 -12.39 12.72 -15.39
N ASP A 188 -13.29 11.76 -15.63
CA ASP A 188 -14.54 12.01 -16.34
C ASP A 188 -15.59 12.65 -15.41
N LYS A 189 -16.12 13.80 -15.83
CA LYS A 189 -17.09 14.58 -15.05
C LYS A 189 -18.45 13.87 -14.89
N ASP A 190 -18.82 13.03 -15.84
CA ASP A 190 -20.06 12.27 -15.80
C ASP A 190 -19.90 11.06 -14.87
N GLU A 191 -18.73 10.40 -14.90
CA GLU A 191 -18.42 9.28 -14.00
C GLU A 191 -18.27 9.70 -12.54
N VAL A 192 -17.85 10.95 -12.25
CA VAL A 192 -17.80 11.49 -10.87
C VAL A 192 -19.13 11.37 -10.14
N ARG A 193 -20.26 11.39 -10.88
CA ARG A 193 -21.62 11.32 -10.32
C ARG A 193 -22.11 9.89 -10.11
N LEU A 194 -21.40 8.91 -10.67
CA LEU A 194 -21.76 7.50 -10.54
C LEU A 194 -21.34 6.96 -9.17
N PRO A 195 -22.10 6.01 -8.60
CA PRO A 195 -21.74 5.40 -7.34
C PRO A 195 -20.45 4.60 -7.49
N GLN A 196 -19.48 4.89 -6.61
CA GLN A 196 -18.28 4.07 -6.47
C GLN A 196 -18.65 2.73 -5.81
N GLN A 197 -18.29 1.63 -6.46
CA GLN A 197 -18.60 0.29 -5.98
C GLN A 197 -17.50 -0.28 -5.08
N GLN A 198 -16.29 0.24 -5.21
CA GLN A 198 -15.16 -0.12 -4.37
C GLN A 198 -15.28 0.47 -2.98
N ILE A 199 -14.93 -0.32 -1.97
CA ILE A 199 -14.90 0.11 -0.57
C ILE A 199 -13.45 0.26 -0.16
N THR A 200 -13.10 1.43 0.38
CA THR A 200 -11.76 1.71 0.89
C THR A 200 -11.77 1.70 2.42
N ARG A 201 -10.93 0.86 3.02
CA ARG A 201 -10.61 0.90 4.44
C ARG A 201 -9.23 1.48 4.65
N ARG A 202 -9.17 2.62 5.30
CA ARG A 202 -7.92 3.26 5.73
C ARG A 202 -7.39 2.60 7.00
N HIS A 203 -6.15 2.15 6.98
CA HIS A 203 -5.47 1.58 8.14
C HIS A 203 -4.74 2.64 8.96
N PHE A 204 -4.01 3.53 8.28
CA PHE A 204 -3.41 4.71 8.87
C PHE A 204 -3.21 5.79 7.81
N ASP A 205 -3.00 7.02 8.28
CA ASP A 205 -2.86 8.22 7.48
C ASP A 205 -2.11 9.24 8.32
N GLN A 206 -0.77 9.27 8.19
CA GLN A 206 0.11 10.01 9.08
C GLN A 206 1.11 10.86 8.30
N ILE A 207 1.23 12.13 8.68
CA ILE A 207 2.32 12.99 8.20
C ILE A 207 3.60 12.56 8.93
N VAL A 208 4.67 12.37 8.17
CA VAL A 208 5.99 12.03 8.67
C VAL A 208 7.04 12.91 8.02
N HIS A 209 8.16 13.07 8.70
CA HIS A 209 9.35 13.72 8.17
C HIS A 209 10.32 12.68 7.61
N LEU A 210 10.71 12.81 6.34
CA LEU A 210 11.74 11.94 5.75
C LEU A 210 13.13 12.56 5.98
N GLU A 211 14.03 11.82 6.60
CA GLU A 211 15.41 12.27 6.79
C GLU A 211 16.19 12.19 5.48
N ALA A 212 16.98 13.23 5.20
CA ALA A 212 17.99 13.16 4.16
C ALA A 212 18.96 12.01 4.51
N GLY A 213 19.04 11.01 3.63
CA GLY A 213 19.90 9.84 3.82
C GLY A 213 21.38 10.16 3.91
#